data_AF-A0A3R7BV77-F1
#
_entry.id   AF-A0A3R7BV77-F1
#
_cell.length_a   1.000
_cell.length_b   1.000
_cell.length_c   1.000
_cell.angle_alpha   90.00
_cell.angle_beta   90.00
_cell.angle_gamma   90.00
#
_symmetry.space_group_name_H-M   'P 1'
#
loop_
_entity.id
_entity.type
_entity.pdbx_description
1 polymer ?
#
loop_
_entity_poly.entity_id
_entity_poly.type
_entity_poly.pdbx_seq_one_letter_code
_entity_poly.pdbx_strand_id
1 'polypeptide(L)'
;MKVPKVRMLQGKVVKVERTGEYMFDKDGDRWEKCIFTVELTGFSKRTPDEILPENLRGKRIKLVRYCCFDWHYKLGVRKTLEPDETEAILKGESTETAYF
;
A
#
# COMPACT_ATOMS: atom_id res chain seq x y z
N MET A 1 -9.31 -11.72 26.76
CA MET A 1 -8.09 -11.74 25.92
C MET A 1 -8.15 -10.55 24.98
N LYS A 2 -7.11 -9.71 24.90
CA LYS A 2 -7.06 -8.62 23.89
C LYS A 2 -6.77 -9.26 22.54
N VAL A 3 -7.61 -9.01 21.54
CA VAL A 3 -7.33 -9.41 20.14
C VAL A 3 -6.00 -8.75 19.74
N PRO A 4 -5.06 -9.48 19.11
CA PRO A 4 -3.83 -8.87 18.61
C PRO A 4 -4.18 -7.69 17.69
N LYS A 5 -3.65 -6.51 17.98
CA LYS A 5 -3.83 -5.35 17.09
C LYS A 5 -3.07 -5.65 15.79
N VAL A 6 -3.79 -5.77 14.68
CA VAL A 6 -3.18 -5.92 13.36
C VAL A 6 -2.55 -4.59 12.95
N ARG A 7 -1.22 -4.53 12.90
CA ARG A 7 -0.49 -3.36 12.43
C ARG A 7 -0.55 -3.27 10.92
N MET A 8 -0.70 -2.06 10.42
CA MET A 8 -0.80 -1.78 8.99
C MET A 8 0.05 -0.55 8.68
N LEU A 9 1.07 -0.71 7.86
CA LEU A 9 1.90 0.40 7.39
C LEU A 9 1.08 1.32 6.47
N GLN A 10 1.41 2.60 6.54
CA GLN A 10 0.82 3.64 5.73
C GLN A 10 1.88 4.53 5.12
N GLY A 11 1.59 5.00 3.92
CA GLY A 11 2.44 5.95 3.23
C GLY A 11 1.68 6.86 2.30
N LYS A 12 2.39 7.86 1.79
CA LYS A 12 1.88 8.85 0.84
C LYS A 12 2.23 8.42 -0.57
N VAL A 13 1.26 8.46 -1.48
CA VAL A 13 1.50 8.22 -2.90
C VAL A 13 2.32 9.36 -3.48
N VAL A 14 3.48 9.05 -4.08
CA VAL A 14 4.37 10.02 -4.73
C VAL A 14 4.47 9.81 -6.25
N LYS A 15 4.12 8.63 -6.76
CA LYS A 15 4.04 8.31 -8.19
C LYS A 15 2.96 7.25 -8.42
N VAL A 16 2.32 7.28 -9.58
CA VAL A 16 1.43 6.20 -10.06
C VAL A 16 1.85 5.81 -11.46
N GLU A 17 1.98 4.50 -11.69
CA GLU A 17 2.30 3.91 -12.98
C GLU A 17 1.13 3.02 -13.39
N ARG A 18 0.47 3.38 -14.49
CA ARG A 18 -0.62 2.60 -15.09
C ARG A 18 0.00 1.57 -16.03
N THR A 19 -0.24 0.28 -15.83
CA THR A 19 0.45 -0.76 -16.61
C THR A 19 -0.24 -1.07 -17.93
N GLY A 20 -1.49 -0.63 -18.11
CA GLY A 20 -2.33 -1.02 -19.24
C GLY A 20 -2.90 -2.43 -19.15
N GLU A 21 -2.51 -3.24 -18.15
CA GLU A 21 -3.15 -4.52 -17.87
C GLU A 21 -4.49 -4.28 -17.18
N TYR A 22 -5.57 -4.89 -17.66
CA TYR A 22 -6.90 -4.73 -17.09
C TYR A 22 -7.63 -6.07 -16.91
N MET A 23 -8.54 -6.08 -15.95
CA MET A 23 -9.52 -7.13 -15.73
C MET A 23 -10.92 -6.52 -15.63
N PHE A 24 -11.95 -7.34 -15.84
CA PHE A 24 -13.34 -6.97 -15.63
C PHE A 24 -13.88 -7.73 -14.42
N ASP A 25 -14.65 -7.05 -13.58
CA ASP A 25 -15.39 -7.72 -12.52
C ASP A 25 -16.73 -8.28 -13.04
N LYS A 26 -17.55 -8.81 -12.12
CA LYS A 26 -18.83 -9.43 -12.45
C LYS A 26 -19.87 -8.44 -12.97
N ASP A 27 -19.71 -7.16 -12.64
CA ASP A 27 -20.62 -6.09 -13.03
C ASP A 27 -20.19 -5.41 -14.34
N GLY A 28 -19.04 -5.83 -14.90
CA GLY A 28 -18.49 -5.32 -16.14
C GLY A 28 -17.60 -4.08 -15.95
N ASP A 29 -17.25 -3.72 -14.71
CA ASP A 29 -16.36 -2.59 -14.45
C ASP A 29 -14.92 -2.95 -14.82
N ARG A 30 -14.22 -2.01 -15.48
CA ARG A 30 -12.84 -2.18 -15.90
C ARG A 30 -11.88 -1.76 -14.80
N TRP A 31 -11.09 -2.71 -14.31
CA TRP A 31 -10.06 -2.51 -13.30
C TRP A 31 -8.68 -2.58 -13.93
N GLU A 32 -7.93 -1.48 -13.88
CA GLU A 32 -6.56 -1.41 -14.41
C GLU A 32 -5.53 -1.62 -13.31
N LYS A 33 -4.57 -2.51 -13.56
CA LYS A 33 -3.44 -2.73 -12.66
C LYS A 33 -2.52 -1.51 -12.67
N CYS A 34 -2.21 -1.05 -11.47
CA CYS A 34 -1.41 0.14 -11.22
C CYS A 34 -0.34 -0.15 -10.19
N ILE A 35 0.83 0.45 -10.39
CA ILE A 35 1.95 0.39 -9.47
C ILE A 35 2.12 1.78 -8.86
N PHE A 36 1.80 1.89 -7.59
CA PHE A 36 1.98 3.10 -6.80
C PHE A 36 3.39 3.11 -6.22
N THR A 37 4.09 4.24 -6.29
CA THR A 37 5.24 4.47 -5.42
C THR A 37 4.74 5.17 -4.17
N VAL A 38 4.91 4.52 -3.03
CA VAL A 38 4.42 4.95 -1.72
C VAL A 38 5.61 5.25 -0.82
N GLU A 39 5.69 6.47 -0.31
CA GLU A 39 6.66 6.87 0.70
C GLU A 39 6.10 6.56 2.09
N LEU A 40 6.77 5.69 2.84
CA LEU A 40 6.30 5.23 4.15
C LEU A 40 6.34 6.38 5.17
N THR A 41 5.23 6.57 5.88
CA THR A 41 5.03 7.68 6.83
C THR A 41 4.75 7.21 8.26
N GLY A 42 4.26 5.98 8.44
CA GLY A 42 3.95 5.44 9.76
C GLY A 42 2.98 4.27 9.69
N PHE A 43 2.29 4.02 10.80
CA PHE A 43 1.22 3.03 10.88
C PHE A 43 -0.16 3.67 10.86
N SER A 44 -1.17 2.85 10.56
CA SER A 44 -2.57 3.21 10.70
C SER A 44 -2.89 3.71 12.11
N LYS A 45 -3.81 4.68 12.23
CA LYS A 45 -4.32 5.19 13.51
C LYS A 45 -4.93 4.11 14.41
N ARG A 46 -5.26 2.94 13.84
CA ARG A 46 -5.77 1.77 14.59
C ARG A 46 -4.68 1.12 15.47
N THR A 47 -3.41 1.39 15.19
CA THR A 47 -2.24 0.91 15.95
C THR A 47 -1.39 2.10 16.40
N PRO A 48 -1.89 2.91 17.34
CA PRO A 48 -1.25 4.18 17.73
C PRO A 48 0.09 4.00 18.47
N ASP A 49 0.34 2.80 19.01
CA ASP A 49 1.51 2.47 19.81
C ASP A 49 2.70 2.00 18.92
N GLU A 50 2.46 1.74 17.63
CA GLU A 50 3.49 1.28 16.70
C GLU A 50 4.32 2.45 16.17
N ILE A 51 5.64 2.32 16.28
CA ILE A 51 6.60 3.33 15.83
C ILE A 51 7.27 2.82 14.54
N LEU A 52 7.28 3.65 13.50
CA LEU A 52 7.94 3.30 12.24
C LEU A 52 9.45 3.10 12.49
N PRO A 53 10.02 1.94 12.13
CA PRO A 53 11.46 1.71 12.20
C PRO A 53 12.23 2.75 11.39
N GLU A 54 13.37 3.21 11.91
CA GLU A 54 14.14 4.30 11.30
C GLU A 54 14.63 3.97 9.89
N ASN A 55 15.00 2.71 9.65
CA ASN A 55 15.41 2.21 8.34
C ASN A 55 14.28 2.22 7.28
N LEU A 56 13.03 2.40 7.70
CA LEU A 56 11.86 2.51 6.83
C LEU A 56 11.34 3.95 6.71
N ARG A 57 11.85 4.89 7.50
CA ARG A 57 11.43 6.30 7.46
C ARG A 57 11.72 6.90 6.09
N GLY A 58 10.67 7.40 5.42
CA GLY A 58 10.81 8.00 4.09
C GLY A 58 11.19 7.00 3.00
N LYS A 59 11.25 5.70 3.30
CA LYS A 59 11.55 4.67 2.31
C LYS A 59 10.38 4.61 1.32
N ARG A 60 10.73 4.50 0.04
CA ARG A 60 9.76 4.34 -1.04
C ARG A 60 9.63 2.87 -1.37
N ILE A 61 8.40 2.42 -1.49
CA ILE A 61 8.06 1.08 -1.92
C ILE A 61 7.11 1.15 -3.11
N LYS A 62 7.06 0.08 -3.88
CA LYS A 62 6.06 -0.16 -4.91
C LYS A 62 4.89 -0.92 -4.31
N LEU A 63 3.68 -0.52 -4.69
CA LEU A 63 2.42 -1.12 -4.24
C LEU A 63 1.52 -1.37 -5.46
N VAL A 64 1.20 -2.62 -5.72
CA VAL A 64 0.35 -3.04 -6.85
C VAL A 64 -1.10 -3.02 -6.41
N ARG A 65 -1.95 -2.27 -7.12
CA ARG A 65 -3.41 -2.25 -6.89
C ARG A 65 -4.16 -2.14 -8.20
N TYR A 66 -5.36 -2.68 -8.23
CA TYR A 66 -6.29 -2.49 -9.33
C TYR A 66 -7.12 -1.23 -9.09
N CYS A 67 -7.26 -0.40 -10.13
CA CYS A 67 -7.94 0.89 -10.08
C CYS A 67 -9.05 0.92 -11.11
N CYS A 68 -10.29 1.20 -10.67
CA CYS A 68 -11.42 1.41 -11.56
C CYS A 68 -11.60 2.91 -11.88
N PHE A 69 -11.74 3.73 -10.84
CA PHE A 69 -12.09 5.15 -10.96
C PHE A 69 -10.91 6.12 -10.85
N ASP A 70 -11.06 7.31 -11.43
CA ASP A 70 -10.00 8.35 -11.50
C ASP A 70 -9.43 8.77 -10.14
N TRP A 71 -10.25 8.76 -9.10
CA TRP A 71 -9.82 9.16 -7.76
C TRP A 71 -8.73 8.22 -7.20
N HIS A 72 -8.60 7.00 -7.72
CA HIS A 72 -7.54 6.08 -7.31
C HIS A 72 -6.14 6.56 -7.70
N TYR A 73 -6.01 7.37 -8.75
CA TYR A 73 -4.71 7.79 -9.31
C TYR A 73 -4.15 9.06 -8.66
N LYS A 74 -4.86 9.65 -7.68
CA LYS A 74 -4.45 10.91 -7.05
C LYS A 74 -3.11 10.76 -6.33
N LEU A 75 -2.21 11.71 -6.57
CA LEU A 75 -0.98 11.85 -5.80
C LEU A 75 -1.25 12.47 -4.44
N GLY A 76 -0.36 12.20 -3.49
CA GLY A 76 -0.39 12.77 -2.15
C GLY A 76 -1.43 12.18 -1.20
N VAL A 77 -2.29 11.28 -1.69
CA VAL A 77 -3.23 10.52 -0.86
C VAL A 77 -2.50 9.45 -0.06
N ARG A 78 -3.10 9.03 1.06
CA ARG A 78 -2.57 7.92 1.86
C ARG A 78 -3.00 6.58 1.27
N LYS A 79 -2.08 5.63 1.26
CA LYS A 79 -2.36 4.20 1.03
C LYS A 79 -1.96 3.42 2.28
N THR A 80 -2.75 2.40 2.57
CA THR A 80 -2.50 1.47 3.68
C THR A 80 -2.14 0.14 3.05
N LEU A 81 -1.07 -0.46 3.53
CA LEU A 81 -0.66 -1.81 3.14
C LEU A 81 -1.58 -2.82 3.81
N GLU A 82 -1.74 -3.96 3.17
CA GLU A 82 -2.39 -5.10 3.78
C GLU A 82 -1.53 -5.65 4.93
N PRO A 83 -2.11 -6.44 5.85
CA PRO A 83 -1.37 -6.95 7.01
C PRO A 83 -0.13 -7.77 6.64
N ASP A 84 -0.25 -8.66 5.66
CA ASP A 84 0.84 -9.50 5.16
C ASP A 84 1.93 -8.69 4.45
N GLU A 85 1.53 -7.74 3.59
CA GLU A 85 2.45 -6.76 2.98
C GLU A 85 3.20 -5.96 4.04
N THR A 86 2.50 -5.55 5.10
CA THR A 86 3.08 -4.82 6.23
C THR A 86 4.16 -5.65 6.91
N GLU A 87 3.86 -6.91 7.27
CA GLU A 87 4.82 -7.79 7.93
C GLU A 87 6.04 -8.08 7.05
N ALA A 88 5.85 -8.29 5.74
CA ALA A 88 6.95 -8.51 4.81
C ALA A 88 7.89 -7.29 4.74
N ILE A 89 7.34 -6.10 4.53
CA ILE A 89 8.12 -4.86 4.44
C ILE A 89 8.88 -4.57 5.76
N LEU A 90 8.25 -4.84 6.91
CA LEU A 90 8.90 -4.70 8.21
C LEU A 90 10.11 -5.63 8.40
N LYS A 91 10.07 -6.82 7.80
CA LYS A 91 11.20 -7.77 7.77
C LYS A 91 12.24 -7.43 6.70
N GLY A 92 11.98 -6.44 5.84
CA GLY A 92 12.83 -6.14 4.70
C GLY A 92 12.62 -7.11 3.51
N GLU A 93 11.49 -7.80 3.48
CA GLU A 93 11.09 -8.72 2.42
C GLU A 93 10.12 -8.03 1.45
N SER A 94 9.77 -8.70 0.37
CA SER A 94 8.79 -8.25 -0.63
C SER A 94 7.70 -9.30 -0.83
N THR A 95 6.50 -8.85 -1.16
CA THR A 95 5.40 -9.69 -1.65
C THR A 95 5.17 -9.43 -3.14
N GLU A 96 4.24 -10.16 -3.74
CA GLU A 96 3.82 -9.94 -5.13
C GLU A 96 3.22 -8.53 -5.34
N THR A 97 2.66 -7.94 -4.28
CA THR A 97 1.92 -6.68 -4.34
C THR A 97 2.57 -5.54 -3.58
N ALA A 98 3.61 -5.78 -2.77
CA ALA A 98 4.38 -4.75 -2.07
C ALA A 98 5.89 -5.08 -2.07
N TYR A 99 6.71 -4.22 -2.67
CA TYR A 99 8.15 -4.49 -2.87
C TYR A 99 8.99 -3.21 -2.91
N PHE A 100 10.31 -3.33 -2.83
CA PHE A 100 11.25 -2.18 -2.85
C PHE A 100 11.55 -1.66 -4.26
#